data_AF-A0A8T0Y3E2-F1
#
_entry.id   AF-A0A8T0Y3E2-F1
#
_cell.length_a   1.000
_cell.length_b   1.000
_cell.length_c   1.000
_cell.angle_alpha   90.00
_cell.angle_beta   90.00
_cell.angle_gamma   90.00
#
_symmetry.space_group_name_H-M   'P 1'
#
loop_
_entity.id
_entity.type
_entity.pdbx_description
1 polymer ?
#
loop_
_entity_poly.entity_id
_entity_poly.type
_entity_poly.pdbx_seq_one_letter_code
_entity_poly.pdbx_strand_id
1 'polypeptide(L)'
;MERVAKTMWQGGSKRKKILRYLKEASGKPILPKDVENLIAEMRRETYTSLDDNVHVSELLRYFGESPVNAVNTFRDQATKMTSCITFQIAHMRRMARKFPEALCMDATHGTSINRYGTSSVLL
;
A
#
# COMPACT_ATOMS: atom_id res chain seq x y z
N MET A 1 -14.29 23.59 1.23
CA MET A 1 -13.28 23.40 2.30
C MET A 1 -12.84 21.95 2.39
N GLU A 2 -13.77 21.01 2.60
CA GLU A 2 -13.46 19.58 2.72
C GLU A 2 -12.74 19.00 1.49
N ARG A 3 -13.17 19.35 0.28
CA ARG A 3 -12.47 18.98 -0.97
C ARG A 3 -11.00 19.40 -1.00
N VAL A 4 -10.68 20.61 -0.54
CA VAL A 4 -9.30 21.12 -0.50
C VAL A 4 -8.49 20.38 0.58
N ALA A 5 -9.11 20.12 1.75
CA ALA A 5 -8.48 19.31 2.79
C ALA A 5 -8.17 17.88 2.30
N LYS A 6 -9.04 17.30 1.46
CA LYS A 6 -8.80 16.02 0.78
C LYS A 6 -7.62 16.06 -0.16
N THR A 7 -7.54 17.06 -1.04
CA THR A 7 -6.37 17.25 -1.93
C THR A 7 -5.08 17.47 -1.13
N MET A 8 -5.14 18.23 -0.03
CA MET A 8 -3.98 18.43 0.86
C MET A 8 -3.51 17.12 1.48
N TRP A 9 -4.44 16.29 1.97
CA TRP A 9 -4.11 14.98 2.53
C TRP A 9 -3.52 14.03 1.48
N GLN A 10 -4.14 13.94 0.31
CA GLN A 10 -3.64 13.13 -0.82
C GLN A 10 -2.24 13.58 -1.30
N GLY A 11 -1.96 14.88 -1.24
CA GLY A 11 -0.63 15.44 -1.50
C GLY A 11 0.38 15.31 -0.34
N GLY A 12 0.08 14.49 0.69
CA GLY A 12 1.00 14.20 1.79
C GLY A 12 1.11 15.31 2.85
N SER A 13 0.19 16.27 2.89
CA SER A 13 0.24 17.34 3.89
C SER A 13 0.06 16.81 5.31
N LYS A 14 0.88 17.33 6.24
CA LYS A 14 0.79 16.99 7.67
C LYS A 14 -0.56 17.42 8.27
N ARG A 15 -1.10 16.63 9.20
CA ARG A 15 -2.37 16.89 9.91
C ARG A 15 -2.47 18.29 10.51
N LYS A 16 -1.38 18.81 11.10
CA LYS A 16 -1.32 20.17 11.66
C LYS A 16 -1.60 21.26 10.60
N LYS A 17 -1.13 21.06 9.37
CA LYS A 17 -1.35 22.00 8.25
C LYS A 17 -2.81 21.96 7.79
N ILE A 18 -3.41 20.77 7.72
CA ILE A 18 -4.82 20.58 7.38
C ILE A 18 -5.73 21.20 8.46
N LEU A 19 -5.42 20.96 9.75
CA LEU A 19 -6.15 21.56 10.87
C LEU A 19 -6.13 23.10 10.81
N ARG A 20 -4.95 23.69 10.55
CA ARG A 20 -4.82 25.15 10.42
C ARG A 20 -5.69 25.69 9.28
N TYR A 21 -5.64 25.06 8.10
CA TYR A 21 -6.48 25.43 6.97
C TYR A 21 -7.98 25.37 7.30
N LEU A 22 -8.43 24.29 7.97
CA LEU A 22 -9.84 24.13 8.33
C LEU A 22 -10.32 25.18 9.34
N LYS A 23 -9.46 25.57 10.29
CA LYS A 23 -9.75 26.66 11.23
C LYS A 23 -9.88 28.01 10.51
N GLU A 24 -8.91 28.34 9.66
CA GLU A 24 -8.88 29.59 8.90
C GLU A 24 -10.05 29.70 7.92
N ALA A 25 -10.39 28.60 7.23
CA ALA A 25 -11.43 28.61 6.21
C ALA A 25 -12.85 28.53 6.79
N SER A 26 -13.06 27.80 7.89
CA SER A 26 -14.41 27.59 8.43
C SER A 26 -14.85 28.63 9.47
N GLY A 27 -13.90 29.31 10.11
CA GLY A 27 -14.17 30.20 11.24
C GLY A 27 -14.71 29.48 12.49
N LYS A 28 -14.77 28.13 12.48
CA LYS A 28 -15.30 27.32 13.59
C LYS A 28 -14.16 26.75 14.45
N PRO A 29 -14.43 26.42 15.73
CA PRO A 29 -13.48 25.71 16.57
C PRO A 29 -13.33 24.26 16.11
N ILE A 30 -12.43 24.03 15.14
CA ILE A 30 -12.09 22.68 14.66
C ILE A 30 -11.06 22.06 15.61
N LEU A 31 -11.34 20.84 16.09
CA LEU A 31 -10.47 20.07 16.95
C LEU A 31 -9.55 19.15 16.12
N PRO A 32 -8.39 18.75 16.68
CA PRO A 32 -7.55 17.73 16.05
C PRO A 32 -8.33 16.43 15.74
N LYS A 33 -9.32 16.09 16.58
CA LYS A 33 -10.15 14.90 16.41
C LYS A 33 -11.00 14.95 15.14
N ASP A 34 -11.46 16.14 14.74
CA ASP A 34 -12.24 16.31 13.51
C ASP A 34 -11.38 16.01 12.28
N VAL A 35 -10.09 16.36 12.32
CA VAL A 35 -9.13 16.03 11.26
C VAL A 35 -8.85 14.53 11.22
N GLU A 36 -8.76 13.88 12.37
CA GLU A 36 -8.64 12.41 12.44
C GLU A 36 -9.86 11.73 11.84
N ASN A 37 -11.07 12.16 12.20
CA ASN A 37 -12.32 11.60 11.71
C ASN A 37 -12.44 11.81 10.19
N LEU A 38 -12.13 13.01 9.70
CA LEU A 38 -12.12 13.33 8.27
C LEU A 38 -11.12 12.43 7.51
N ILE A 39 -9.89 12.26 8.02
CA ILE A 39 -8.91 11.37 7.40
C ILE A 39 -9.38 9.91 7.44
N ALA A 40 -10.00 9.47 8.53
CA ALA A 40 -10.55 8.13 8.63
C ALA A 40 -11.66 7.91 7.60
N GLU A 41 -12.53 8.89 7.40
CA GLU A 41 -13.57 8.88 6.36
C GLU A 41 -12.98 8.85 4.96
N MET A 42 -12.04 9.74 4.63
CA MET A 42 -11.36 9.76 3.33
C MET A 42 -10.63 8.44 3.04
N ARG A 43 -10.06 7.80 4.07
CA ARG A 43 -9.48 6.46 3.94
C ARG A 43 -10.55 5.43 3.57
N ARG A 44 -11.68 5.39 4.31
CA ARG A 44 -12.83 4.51 3.98
C ARG A 44 -13.32 4.70 2.55
N GLU A 45 -13.46 5.93 2.08
CA GLU A 45 -13.83 6.21 0.69
C GLU A 45 -12.78 5.72 -0.32
N THR A 46 -11.49 5.83 0.02
CA THR A 46 -10.42 5.29 -0.85
C THR A 46 -10.51 3.76 -0.93
N TYR A 47 -10.88 3.09 0.17
CA TYR A 47 -11.11 1.64 0.20
C TYR A 47 -12.40 1.17 -0.51
N THR A 48 -13.26 2.09 -0.98
CA THR A 48 -14.46 1.75 -1.77
C THR A 48 -14.21 1.69 -3.29
N SER A 49 -12.98 1.94 -3.74
CA SER A 49 -12.56 1.93 -5.14
C SER A 49 -12.01 0.56 -5.55
N LEU A 50 -12.87 -0.35 -6.02
CA LEU A 50 -12.59 -1.76 -6.32
C LEU A 50 -12.07 -2.53 -5.07
N ASP A 51 -12.43 -3.79 -4.90
CA ASP A 51 -11.84 -4.60 -3.82
C ASP A 51 -10.31 -4.62 -4.03
N ASP A 52 -9.55 -4.09 -3.06
CA ASP A 52 -8.08 -4.03 -3.11
C ASP A 52 -7.48 -5.39 -3.52
N ASN A 53 -8.12 -6.50 -3.12
CA ASN A 53 -7.71 -7.84 -3.49
C ASN A 53 -7.90 -8.13 -4.99
N VAL A 54 -8.97 -7.63 -5.60
CA VAL A 54 -9.21 -7.73 -7.05
C VAL A 54 -8.14 -6.95 -7.81
N HIS A 55 -7.87 -5.70 -7.41
CA HIS A 55 -6.86 -4.89 -8.07
C HIS A 55 -5.45 -5.49 -7.95
N VAL A 56 -5.06 -5.94 -6.75
CA VAL A 56 -3.78 -6.62 -6.53
C VAL A 56 -3.71 -7.91 -7.36
N SER A 57 -4.79 -8.68 -7.45
CA SER A 57 -4.83 -9.90 -8.26
C SER A 57 -4.65 -9.63 -9.75
N GLU A 58 -5.30 -8.59 -10.28
CA GLU A 58 -5.15 -8.16 -11.68
C GLU A 58 -3.73 -7.70 -11.99
N LEU A 59 -3.14 -6.90 -11.09
CA LEU A 59 -1.77 -6.39 -11.25
C LEU A 59 -0.74 -7.54 -11.25
N LEU A 60 -0.89 -8.49 -10.33
CA LEU A 60 -0.04 -9.67 -10.25
C LEU A 60 -0.18 -10.57 -11.48
N ARG A 61 -1.41 -10.73 -11.99
CA ARG A 61 -1.68 -11.46 -13.24
C ARG A 61 -0.94 -10.80 -14.41
N TYR A 62 -1.13 -9.50 -14.61
CA TYR A 62 -0.48 -8.74 -15.67
C TYR A 62 1.06 -8.82 -15.58
N PHE A 63 1.62 -8.65 -14.37
CA PHE A 63 3.06 -8.76 -14.16
C PHE A 63 3.61 -10.14 -14.53
N GLY A 64 2.84 -11.21 -14.28
CA GLY A 64 3.17 -12.60 -14.60
C GLY A 64 2.96 -12.98 -16.07
N GLU A 65 2.30 -12.17 -16.89
CA GLU A 65 2.18 -12.42 -18.34
C GLU A 65 3.54 -12.40 -19.05
N SER A 66 4.52 -11.71 -18.47
CA SER A 66 5.89 -11.75 -18.94
C SER A 66 6.56 -13.07 -18.56
N PRO A 67 7.03 -13.89 -19.53
CA PRO A 67 7.63 -15.20 -19.25
C PRO A 67 8.95 -15.13 -18.47
N VAL A 68 9.57 -13.95 -18.42
CA VAL A 68 10.80 -13.72 -17.66
C VAL A 68 10.53 -13.36 -16.21
N ASN A 69 9.30 -12.95 -15.88
CA ASN A 69 8.87 -12.70 -14.52
C ASN A 69 8.28 -13.98 -13.90
N ALA A 70 8.21 -14.02 -12.58
CA ALA A 70 7.53 -15.08 -11.86
C ALA A 70 6.68 -14.46 -10.75
N VAL A 71 5.47 -14.99 -10.55
CA VAL A 71 4.58 -14.62 -9.46
C VAL A 71 4.09 -15.90 -8.79
N ASN A 72 4.18 -15.97 -7.46
CA ASN A 72 3.63 -17.07 -6.69
C ASN A 72 2.78 -16.53 -5.55
N THR A 73 1.62 -17.16 -5.35
CA THR A 73 0.70 -16.84 -4.26
C THR A 73 0.59 -18.03 -3.34
N PHE A 74 0.98 -17.86 -2.09
CA PHE A 74 0.90 -18.87 -1.04
C PHE A 74 -0.34 -18.60 -0.20
N ARG A 75 -1.19 -19.59 -0.10
CA ARG A 75 -2.48 -19.50 0.60
C ARG A 75 -2.51 -20.49 1.75
N ASP A 76 -2.89 -20.01 2.92
CA ASP A 76 -3.13 -20.87 4.07
C ASP A 76 -4.36 -21.74 3.80
N GLN A 77 -4.22 -23.06 3.96
CA GLN A 77 -5.26 -24.00 3.56
C GLN A 77 -6.48 -23.97 4.49
N ALA A 78 -6.29 -23.62 5.77
CA ALA A 78 -7.32 -23.62 6.80
C ALA A 78 -8.18 -22.35 6.74
N THR A 79 -7.54 -21.19 6.74
CA THR A 79 -8.18 -19.86 6.73
C THR A 79 -8.58 -19.42 5.33
N LYS A 80 -8.05 -20.06 4.29
CA LYS A 80 -8.15 -19.61 2.90
C LYS A 80 -7.67 -18.17 2.73
N MET A 81 -6.77 -17.67 3.57
CA MET A 81 -6.16 -16.35 3.40
C MET A 81 -4.83 -16.47 2.66
N THR A 82 -4.51 -15.49 1.81
CA THR A 82 -3.18 -15.38 1.21
C THR A 82 -2.18 -15.01 2.31
N SER A 83 -1.22 -15.89 2.56
CA SER A 83 -0.19 -15.69 3.59
C SER A 83 1.06 -15.02 3.04
N CYS A 84 1.41 -15.27 1.78
CA CYS A 84 2.58 -14.69 1.13
C CYS A 84 2.35 -14.56 -0.38
N ILE A 85 2.90 -13.50 -0.97
CA ILE A 85 2.97 -13.30 -2.41
C ILE A 85 4.42 -13.01 -2.75
N THR A 86 4.98 -13.74 -3.71
CA THR A 86 6.29 -13.43 -4.28
C THR A 86 6.13 -12.99 -5.71
N PHE A 87 6.90 -11.98 -6.11
CA PHE A 87 7.03 -11.56 -7.49
C PHE A 87 8.52 -11.31 -7.77
N GLN A 88 9.02 -11.89 -8.85
CA GLN A 88 10.43 -11.84 -9.21
C GLN A 88 10.57 -11.37 -10.64
N ILE A 89 11.31 -10.29 -10.86
CA ILE A 89 11.70 -9.88 -12.21
C ILE A 89 12.83 -10.76 -12.74
N ALA A 90 13.02 -10.76 -14.06
CA ALA A 90 14.09 -11.48 -14.74
C ALA A 90 15.49 -11.26 -14.12
N HIS A 91 15.77 -10.03 -13.68
CA HIS A 91 17.05 -9.68 -13.07
C HIS A 91 17.25 -10.38 -11.71
N MET A 92 16.23 -10.39 -10.85
CA MET A 92 16.27 -11.08 -9.56
C MET A 92 16.59 -12.56 -9.74
N ARG A 93 15.88 -13.23 -10.66
CA ARG A 93 16.08 -14.64 -10.98
C ARG A 93 17.46 -14.95 -11.59
N ARG A 94 18.12 -13.97 -12.21
CA ARG A 94 19.49 -14.13 -12.71
C ARG A 94 20.52 -13.96 -11.59
N MET A 95 20.31 -13.00 -10.70
CA MET A 95 21.16 -12.78 -9.53
C MET A 95 21.15 -13.99 -8.61
N ALA A 96 19.95 -14.48 -8.28
CA ALA A 96 19.69 -15.73 -7.57
C ALA A 96 20.55 -16.91 -8.03
N ARG A 97 20.51 -17.19 -9.34
CA ARG A 97 21.25 -18.29 -9.97
C ARG A 97 22.76 -18.08 -9.99
N LYS A 98 23.20 -16.82 -10.05
CA LYS A 98 24.62 -16.48 -10.12
C LYS A 98 25.29 -16.45 -8.75
N PHE A 99 24.53 -16.15 -7.70
CA PHE A 99 25.01 -16.01 -6.33
C PHE A 99 24.05 -16.71 -5.36
N PRO A 100 24.05 -18.05 -5.32
CA PRO A 100 23.11 -18.81 -4.50
C PRO A 100 23.30 -18.58 -2.99
N GLU A 101 24.45 -18.06 -2.55
CA GLU A 101 24.71 -17.70 -1.15
C GLU A 101 24.26 -16.27 -0.80
N ALA A 102 23.86 -15.46 -1.77
CA ALA A 102 23.50 -14.06 -1.56
C ALA A 102 22.00 -13.91 -1.28
N LEU A 103 21.66 -13.56 -0.04
CA LEU A 103 20.30 -13.19 0.35
C LEU A 103 20.13 -11.66 0.30
N CYS A 104 19.23 -11.18 -0.56
CA CYS A 104 18.83 -9.77 -0.57
C CYS A 104 17.43 -9.63 0.04
N MET A 105 17.37 -8.96 1.20
CA MET A 105 16.13 -8.61 1.90
C MET A 105 15.95 -7.10 1.85
N ASP A 106 14.89 -6.65 1.18
CA ASP A 106 14.40 -5.28 1.34
C ASP A 106 13.17 -5.32 2.27
N ALA A 107 13.28 -4.64 3.41
CA ALA A 107 12.26 -4.60 4.43
C ALA A 107 11.63 -3.21 4.44
N THR A 108 10.42 -3.11 3.90
CA THR A 108 9.68 -1.85 3.88
C THR A 108 8.79 -1.77 5.12
N HIS A 109 9.30 -1.20 6.21
CA HIS A 109 8.54 -1.05 7.46
C HIS A 109 7.49 0.06 7.33
N GLY A 110 6.21 -0.29 7.42
CA GLY A 110 5.11 0.67 7.59
C GLY A 110 4.66 1.41 6.32
N THR A 111 5.02 0.93 5.13
CA THR A 111 4.63 1.53 3.84
C THR A 111 3.40 0.89 3.19
N SER A 112 2.99 -0.31 3.62
CA SER A 112 1.74 -0.92 3.14
C SER A 112 0.55 -0.50 4.02
N ILE A 113 -0.44 0.13 3.39
CA ILE A 113 -1.65 0.64 4.06
C ILE A 113 -2.51 -0.53 4.60
N ASN A 114 -2.35 -1.71 3.99
CA ASN A 114 -3.03 -2.95 4.36
C ASN A 114 -2.26 -3.81 5.39
N ARG A 115 -1.16 -3.30 5.97
CA ARG A 115 -0.29 -4.01 6.92
C ARG A 115 0.20 -5.38 6.43
N TYR A 116 0.21 -5.63 5.13
CA TYR A 116 1.01 -6.73 4.57
C TYR A 116 2.46 -6.41 4.90
N GLY A 117 3.14 -7.29 5.64
CA GLY A 117 4.59 -7.22 5.77
C GLY A 117 5.19 -7.43 4.39
N THR A 118 5.52 -6.34 3.70
CA THR A 118 6.19 -6.39 2.41
C THR A 118 7.68 -6.59 2.66
N SER A 119 8.06 -7.85 2.83
CA SER A 119 9.44 -8.30 2.77
C SER A 119 9.71 -8.77 1.36
N SER A 120 10.53 -8.05 0.60
CA SER A 120 11.01 -8.52 -0.70
C SER A 120 12.13 -9.51 -0.45
N VAL A 121 11.90 -10.78 -0.79
CA VAL A 121 12.92 -11.83 -0.79
C VAL A 121 13.34 -12.07 -2.24
N LEU A 122 14.57 -11.70 -2.60
CA LEU A 122 15.26 -12.38 -3.69
C LEU A 122 15.77 -13.70 -3.14
N LEU A 123 15.18 -14.81 -3.59
CA LEU A 123 15.91 -16.07 -3.71
C LEU A 123 16.54 -16.09 -5.08
#